data_AF-A0A2K3JPA7-F1
#
_entry.id   AF-A0A2K3JPA7-F1
#
_cell.length_a   1.000
_cell.length_b   1.000
_cell.length_c   1.000
_cell.angle_alpha   90.00
_cell.angle_beta   90.00
_cell.angle_gamma   90.00
#
_symmetry.space_group_name_H-M   'P 1'
#
loop_
_entity.id
_entity.type
_entity.pdbx_description
1 polymer ?
#
loop_
_entity_poly.entity_id
_entity_poly.type
_entity_poly.pdbx_seq_one_letter_code
_entity_poly.pdbx_strand_id
1 'polypeptide(L)'
;VQENRSFDHMLGWMKSLNPEIDGVTGSESNPISTSDSNSNRVQFNDQSIYVDPDPGHSIQDIYEQIFGEPWSEASAAKKLPPKMEGFAQNAARQEKPKDATVPMTEAVMNGFKPDSVPIYKELVKEFAVCDRWFASVPASTQPNRLYVHSATSHGLSSNDTNKLIGGLPQKTIFDSLDENGFNFGIYYQQPPSTLFYRSLRKLKYIDNFHEYGLTFKKHCEEGKLPNYVVIEQRFFDLLSIPGNDDHPSHDVGEGQKFVKEVYEALRGSPQWNEMLFVITYDEHGGFYDHVPTPVDGVPSPDDIVGPEPFKFKFDRLGVRVPTIFISPWIEPGK
;
A
#
# COMPACT_ATOMS: atom_id res chain seq x y z
N VAL A 1 0.06 7.78 1.58
CA VAL A 1 0.11 6.39 1.09
C VAL A 1 0.24 5.56 2.33
N GLN A 2 -0.77 4.75 2.64
CA GLN A 2 -0.75 3.86 3.80
C GLN A 2 0.15 2.64 3.51
N GLU A 3 0.39 1.80 4.52
CA GLU A 3 1.38 0.74 4.45
C GLU A 3 0.78 -0.67 4.55
N ASN A 4 1.36 -1.60 3.79
CA ASN A 4 1.39 -3.03 4.10
C ASN A 4 0.01 -3.67 4.36
N ARG A 5 -0.96 -3.41 3.48
CA ARG A 5 -2.30 -4.05 3.52
C ARG A 5 -2.80 -4.39 2.13
N SER A 6 -3.29 -5.61 1.96
CA SER A 6 -3.94 -6.06 0.73
C SER A 6 -5.33 -5.45 0.58
N PHE A 7 -5.87 -5.45 -0.64
CA PHE A 7 -7.25 -5.01 -0.86
C PHE A 7 -8.24 -5.87 -0.07
N ASP A 8 -8.15 -7.21 -0.15
CA ASP A 8 -9.09 -8.06 0.58
C ASP A 8 -8.96 -7.94 2.11
N HIS A 9 -7.78 -7.61 2.61
CA HIS A 9 -7.55 -7.38 4.03
C HIS A 9 -8.36 -6.21 4.55
N MET A 10 -8.40 -5.08 3.82
CA MET A 10 -9.06 -3.85 4.29
C MET A 10 -10.46 -3.66 3.74
N LEU A 11 -10.67 -3.98 2.46
CA LEU A 11 -11.88 -3.65 1.70
C LEU A 11 -12.61 -4.87 1.14
N GLY A 12 -12.03 -6.08 1.22
CA GLY A 12 -12.64 -7.29 0.64
C GLY A 12 -14.08 -7.54 1.11
N TRP A 13 -14.32 -7.40 2.41
CA TRP A 13 -15.65 -7.59 3.00
C TRP A 13 -16.63 -6.44 2.74
N MET A 14 -16.18 -5.33 2.14
CA MET A 14 -17.06 -4.24 1.71
C MET A 14 -17.96 -4.64 0.54
N LYS A 15 -17.71 -5.79 -0.11
CA LYS A 15 -18.64 -6.41 -1.07
C LYS A 15 -20.05 -6.60 -0.49
N SER A 16 -20.14 -6.81 0.82
CA SER A 16 -21.43 -6.89 1.53
C SER A 16 -22.24 -5.59 1.50
N LEU A 17 -21.58 -4.45 1.30
CA LEU A 17 -22.17 -3.12 1.19
C LEU A 17 -22.42 -2.72 -0.27
N ASN A 18 -21.45 -3.02 -1.15
CA ASN A 18 -21.54 -2.81 -2.58
C ASN A 18 -21.15 -4.10 -3.33
N PRO A 19 -22.14 -4.86 -3.84
CA PRO A 19 -21.87 -6.12 -4.55
C PRO A 19 -21.04 -5.98 -5.83
N GLU A 20 -20.93 -4.77 -6.40
CA GLU A 20 -20.12 -4.50 -7.60
C GLU A 20 -18.61 -4.56 -7.31
N ILE A 21 -18.20 -4.37 -6.06
CA ILE A 21 -16.80 -4.52 -5.64
C ILE A 21 -16.36 -5.97 -5.85
N ASP A 22 -15.23 -6.17 -6.53
CA ASP A 22 -14.52 -7.46 -6.66
C ASP A 22 -13.85 -7.88 -5.35
N GLY A 23 -14.64 -7.98 -4.27
CA GLY A 23 -14.21 -8.41 -2.94
C GLY A 23 -14.51 -9.89 -2.65
N VAL A 24 -14.22 -10.31 -1.42
CA VAL A 24 -14.37 -11.70 -0.99
C VAL A 24 -15.82 -12.12 -0.74
N THR A 25 -16.05 -13.42 -0.80
CA THR A 25 -17.36 -14.07 -0.65
C THR A 25 -17.45 -14.97 0.58
N GLY A 26 -16.33 -15.26 1.23
CA GLY A 26 -16.21 -16.24 2.31
C GLY A 26 -16.00 -17.67 1.83
N SER A 27 -15.71 -17.86 0.53
CA SER A 27 -15.32 -19.15 -0.04
C SER A 27 -13.82 -19.27 -0.31
N GLU A 28 -13.10 -18.15 -0.16
CA GLU A 28 -11.68 -18.04 -0.43
C GLU A 28 -10.86 -18.77 0.64
N SER A 29 -9.82 -19.48 0.20
CA SER A 29 -8.94 -20.23 1.10
C SER A 29 -7.60 -20.49 0.45
N ASN A 30 -6.58 -20.75 1.27
CA ASN A 30 -5.25 -21.15 0.82
C ASN A 30 -4.84 -22.47 1.48
N PRO A 31 -4.18 -23.41 0.76
CA PRO A 31 -3.60 -24.59 1.38
C PRO A 31 -2.39 -24.21 2.25
N ILE A 32 -2.15 -24.97 3.32
CA ILE A 32 -0.92 -24.83 4.12
C ILE A 32 0.31 -25.31 3.32
N SER A 33 0.11 -26.23 2.38
CA SER A 33 1.12 -26.66 1.41
C SER A 33 0.51 -26.80 0.02
N THR A 34 1.04 -26.06 -0.95
CA THR A 34 0.59 -26.04 -2.34
C THR A 34 1.05 -27.27 -3.14
N SER A 35 2.06 -27.99 -2.64
CA SER A 35 2.58 -29.22 -3.26
C SER A 35 1.85 -30.48 -2.81
N ASP A 36 1.04 -30.41 -1.75
CA ASP A 36 0.21 -31.51 -1.25
C ASP A 36 -1.27 -31.27 -1.59
N SER A 37 -1.83 -32.11 -2.47
CA SER A 37 -3.24 -32.01 -2.88
C SER A 37 -4.23 -32.30 -1.74
N ASN A 38 -3.79 -32.94 -0.65
CA ASN A 38 -4.61 -33.21 0.53
C ASN A 38 -4.31 -32.24 1.68
N SER A 39 -3.56 -31.16 1.42
CA SER A 39 -3.20 -30.19 2.45
C SER A 39 -4.44 -29.55 3.07
N ASN A 40 -4.41 -29.38 4.38
CA ASN A 40 -5.41 -28.57 5.08
C ASN A 40 -5.43 -27.16 4.50
N ARG A 41 -6.62 -26.59 4.38
CA ARG A 41 -6.83 -25.21 3.89
C ARG A 41 -7.21 -24.28 5.02
N VAL A 42 -6.65 -23.09 5.00
CA VAL A 42 -7.04 -21.98 5.87
C VAL A 42 -8.05 -21.13 5.12
N GLN A 43 -9.24 -20.98 5.70
CA GLN A 43 -10.31 -20.15 5.14
C GLN A 43 -10.01 -18.66 5.37
N PHE A 44 -10.37 -17.82 4.41
CA PHE A 44 -10.36 -16.38 4.60
C PHE A 44 -11.57 -15.94 5.43
N ASN A 45 -11.33 -15.28 6.56
CA ASN A 45 -12.39 -14.84 7.47
C ASN A 45 -12.37 -13.31 7.68
N ASP A 46 -13.23 -12.79 8.56
CA ASP A 46 -13.44 -11.35 8.82
C ASP A 46 -13.00 -10.91 10.23
N GLN A 47 -12.13 -11.70 10.85
CA GLN A 47 -11.65 -11.54 12.24
C GLN A 47 -10.21 -11.02 12.27
N SER A 48 -9.88 -10.05 11.40
CA SER A 48 -8.55 -9.42 11.41
C SER A 48 -8.22 -8.81 12.78
N ILE A 49 -6.96 -8.96 13.18
CA ILE A 49 -6.42 -8.57 14.48
C ILE A 49 -5.17 -7.71 14.32
N TYR A 50 -4.65 -7.23 15.44
CA TYR A 50 -3.28 -6.73 15.54
C TYR A 50 -2.26 -7.84 15.22
N VAL A 51 -1.23 -7.53 14.43
CA VAL A 51 -0.21 -8.48 13.97
C VAL A 51 1.18 -7.89 14.18
N ASP A 52 1.98 -8.52 15.04
CA ASP A 52 3.43 -8.31 15.27
C ASP A 52 4.07 -9.70 15.36
N PRO A 53 5.09 -10.09 14.59
CA PRO A 53 5.80 -9.29 13.61
C PRO A 53 5.02 -9.16 12.31
N ASP A 54 5.47 -8.26 11.45
CA ASP A 54 4.96 -8.07 10.10
C ASP A 54 5.01 -9.41 9.33
N PRO A 55 3.95 -9.74 8.57
CA PRO A 55 4.03 -10.89 7.68
C PRO A 55 5.07 -10.65 6.57
N GLY A 56 5.63 -11.74 6.04
CA GLY A 56 6.62 -11.69 4.95
C GLY A 56 6.11 -10.92 3.72
N HIS A 57 6.83 -9.87 3.34
CA HIS A 57 6.51 -9.00 2.20
C HIS A 57 7.77 -8.60 1.41
N SER A 58 8.78 -9.48 1.44
CA SER A 58 9.96 -9.38 0.58
C SER A 58 9.67 -9.92 -0.83
N ILE A 59 10.45 -9.56 -1.84
CA ILE A 59 10.24 -10.04 -3.22
C ILE A 59 10.14 -11.58 -3.32
N GLN A 60 10.90 -12.33 -2.51
CA GLN A 60 10.81 -13.79 -2.46
C GLN A 60 9.55 -14.31 -1.76
N ASP A 61 9.08 -13.64 -0.71
CA ASP A 61 7.83 -13.99 -0.03
C ASP A 61 6.64 -13.73 -0.95
N ILE A 62 6.62 -12.54 -1.57
CA ILE A 62 5.58 -12.12 -2.51
C ILE A 62 5.54 -13.07 -3.72
N TYR A 63 6.70 -13.48 -4.24
CA TYR A 63 6.76 -14.49 -5.30
C TYR A 63 6.05 -15.78 -4.89
N GLU A 64 6.36 -16.31 -3.71
CA GLU A 64 5.73 -17.53 -3.25
C GLU A 64 4.23 -17.36 -3.00
N GLN A 65 3.81 -16.25 -2.42
CA GLN A 65 2.40 -15.94 -2.16
C GLN A 65 1.58 -15.96 -3.46
N ILE A 66 2.12 -15.36 -4.53
CA ILE A 66 1.47 -15.28 -5.84
C ILE A 66 1.48 -16.65 -6.55
N PHE A 67 2.63 -17.32 -6.61
CA PHE A 67 2.82 -18.50 -7.48
C PHE A 67 2.68 -19.85 -6.77
N GLY A 68 2.64 -19.84 -5.43
CA GLY A 68 2.57 -21.04 -4.60
C GLY A 68 3.88 -21.84 -4.56
N GLU A 69 4.98 -21.37 -5.15
CA GLU A 69 6.29 -22.03 -5.12
C GLU A 69 7.35 -21.07 -4.56
N PRO A 70 8.18 -21.49 -3.58
CA PRO A 70 9.28 -20.65 -3.09
C PRO A 70 10.19 -20.19 -4.22
N TRP A 71 10.65 -18.94 -4.13
CA TRP A 71 11.52 -18.39 -5.16
C TRP A 71 12.85 -19.18 -5.27
N SER A 72 13.21 -19.46 -6.51
CA SER A 72 14.51 -19.95 -6.97
C SER A 72 14.67 -19.58 -8.44
N GLU A 73 15.91 -19.52 -8.95
CA GLU A 73 16.17 -19.30 -10.39
C GLU A 73 15.39 -20.30 -11.27
N ALA A 74 15.34 -21.56 -10.83
CA ALA A 74 14.60 -22.61 -11.51
C ALA A 74 13.08 -22.36 -11.52
N SER A 75 12.50 -21.93 -10.39
CA SER A 75 11.06 -21.61 -10.32
C SER A 75 10.71 -20.39 -11.17
N ALA A 76 11.55 -19.33 -11.14
CA ALA A 76 11.31 -18.07 -11.85
C ALA A 76 11.33 -18.28 -13.37
N ALA A 77 12.10 -19.27 -13.87
CA ALA A 77 12.13 -19.63 -15.27
C ALA A 77 10.85 -20.34 -15.77
N LYS A 78 10.02 -20.90 -14.87
CA LYS A 78 8.83 -21.72 -15.25
C LYS A 78 7.62 -20.92 -15.72
N LYS A 79 7.59 -19.59 -15.53
CA LYS A 79 6.41 -18.73 -15.80
C LYS A 79 5.11 -19.31 -15.21
N LEU A 80 5.11 -19.52 -13.90
CA LEU A 80 3.97 -20.10 -13.18
C LEU A 80 2.73 -19.18 -13.26
N PRO A 81 1.51 -19.73 -13.27
CA PRO A 81 0.29 -18.91 -13.16
C PRO A 81 0.18 -18.28 -11.76
N PRO A 82 -0.27 -17.01 -11.64
CA PRO A 82 -0.44 -16.33 -10.37
C PRO A 82 -1.71 -16.80 -9.65
N LYS A 83 -1.65 -17.99 -9.03
CA LYS A 83 -2.82 -18.63 -8.39
C LYS A 83 -3.28 -17.96 -7.09
N MET A 84 -2.42 -17.16 -6.47
CA MET A 84 -2.69 -16.54 -5.16
C MET A 84 -2.95 -17.57 -4.05
N GLU A 85 -2.30 -18.74 -4.12
CA GLU A 85 -2.50 -19.85 -3.16
C GLU A 85 -1.36 -20.03 -2.15
N GLY A 86 -0.31 -19.19 -2.21
CA GLY A 86 0.89 -19.37 -1.40
C GLY A 86 0.90 -18.63 -0.06
N PHE A 87 -0.13 -17.85 0.29
CA PHE A 87 -0.10 -16.97 1.47
C PHE A 87 -0.06 -17.77 2.77
N ALA A 88 -0.95 -18.76 2.93
CA ALA A 88 -0.92 -19.62 4.11
C ALA A 88 0.37 -20.46 4.19
N GLN A 89 0.89 -20.96 3.05
CA GLN A 89 2.17 -21.69 3.01
C GLN A 89 3.36 -20.81 3.42
N ASN A 90 3.41 -19.58 2.93
CA ASN A 90 4.45 -18.62 3.28
C ASN A 90 4.37 -18.25 4.78
N ALA A 91 3.17 -17.96 5.28
CA ALA A 91 2.92 -17.65 6.68
C ALA A 91 3.19 -18.82 7.65
N ALA A 92 3.04 -20.08 7.22
CA ALA A 92 3.26 -21.25 8.07
C ALA A 92 4.70 -21.40 8.56
N ARG A 93 5.66 -20.73 7.91
CA ARG A 93 7.09 -20.73 8.28
C ARG A 93 7.50 -19.51 9.07
N GLN A 94 6.58 -18.58 9.33
CA GLN A 94 6.85 -17.35 10.06
C GLN A 94 6.54 -17.52 11.55
N GLU A 95 7.06 -16.60 12.35
CA GLU A 95 6.78 -16.59 13.78
C GLU A 95 5.30 -16.35 14.04
N LYS A 96 4.77 -17.00 15.08
CA LYS A 96 3.42 -16.69 15.55
C LYS A 96 3.38 -15.21 15.99
N PRO A 97 2.31 -14.46 15.67
CA PRO A 97 2.23 -13.09 16.13
C PRO A 97 2.23 -13.01 17.67
N LYS A 98 2.99 -12.05 18.22
CA LYS A 98 3.04 -11.67 19.62
C LYS A 98 1.65 -11.29 20.09
N ASP A 99 1.31 -11.75 21.28
CA ASP A 99 0.02 -11.51 21.95
C ASP A 99 -1.23 -11.94 21.16
N ALA A 100 -1.07 -12.60 20.00
CA ALA A 100 -2.16 -13.17 19.24
C ALA A 100 -2.54 -14.57 19.75
N THR A 101 -3.83 -14.86 19.71
CA THR A 101 -4.37 -16.20 20.01
C THR A 101 -4.22 -17.15 18.83
N VAL A 102 -4.00 -16.64 17.62
CA VAL A 102 -4.01 -17.37 16.35
C VAL A 102 -2.61 -17.50 15.73
N PRO A 103 -2.33 -18.53 14.91
CA PRO A 103 -1.08 -18.62 14.14
C PRO A 103 -1.00 -17.58 13.03
N MET A 104 0.21 -17.32 12.51
CA MET A 104 0.40 -16.37 11.40
C MET A 104 -0.42 -16.74 10.15
N THR A 105 -0.61 -18.04 9.89
CA THR A 105 -1.44 -18.53 8.78
C THR A 105 -2.89 -18.04 8.86
N GLU A 106 -3.45 -17.95 10.07
CA GLU A 106 -4.79 -17.43 10.27
C GLU A 106 -4.78 -15.89 10.26
N ALA A 107 -3.75 -15.25 10.81
CA ALA A 107 -3.63 -13.79 10.80
C ALA A 107 -3.58 -13.20 9.38
N VAL A 108 -2.81 -13.79 8.46
CA VAL A 108 -2.73 -13.31 7.06
C VAL A 108 -3.96 -13.65 6.22
N MET A 109 -4.74 -14.66 6.64
CA MET A 109 -5.98 -15.12 5.99
C MET A 109 -7.21 -14.52 6.68
N ASN A 110 -7.13 -13.27 7.15
CA ASN A 110 -8.25 -12.57 7.75
C ASN A 110 -8.35 -11.14 7.23
N GLY A 111 -9.57 -10.71 6.90
CA GLY A 111 -9.96 -9.36 6.53
C GLY A 111 -10.61 -8.60 7.69
N PHE A 112 -10.72 -7.28 7.58
CA PHE A 112 -11.55 -6.48 8.46
C PHE A 112 -13.00 -6.49 7.95
N LYS A 113 -13.95 -6.83 8.82
CA LYS A 113 -15.37 -6.54 8.56
C LYS A 113 -15.59 -5.02 8.48
N PRO A 114 -16.60 -4.54 7.72
CA PRO A 114 -16.83 -3.11 7.54
C PRO A 114 -16.94 -2.30 8.84
N ASP A 115 -17.58 -2.86 9.87
CA ASP A 115 -17.77 -2.15 11.15
C ASP A 115 -16.49 -2.00 11.97
N SER A 116 -15.44 -2.77 11.67
CA SER A 116 -14.13 -2.64 12.32
C SER A 116 -13.29 -1.49 11.73
N VAL A 117 -13.60 -1.05 10.51
CA VAL A 117 -12.94 0.06 9.81
C VAL A 117 -13.99 1.08 9.34
N PRO A 118 -14.68 1.74 10.29
CA PRO A 118 -15.90 2.50 9.99
C PRO A 118 -15.66 3.71 9.08
N ILE A 119 -14.46 4.29 9.06
CA ILE A 119 -14.14 5.41 8.18
C ILE A 119 -14.04 4.93 6.74
N TYR A 120 -13.35 3.80 6.50
CA TYR A 120 -13.32 3.20 5.16
C TYR A 120 -14.70 2.70 4.73
N LYS A 121 -15.50 2.13 5.64
CA LYS A 121 -16.90 1.77 5.37
C LYS A 121 -17.70 2.94 4.81
N GLU A 122 -17.64 4.12 5.45
CA GLU A 122 -18.38 5.29 4.97
C GLU A 122 -17.79 5.86 3.68
N LEU A 123 -16.46 5.89 3.53
CA LEU A 123 -15.83 6.35 2.29
C LEU A 123 -16.19 5.48 1.09
N VAL A 124 -16.24 4.15 1.26
CA VAL A 124 -16.63 3.20 0.20
C VAL A 124 -18.09 3.40 -0.23
N LYS A 125 -18.98 3.77 0.70
CA LYS A 125 -20.39 4.04 0.38
C LYS A 125 -20.59 5.36 -0.38
N GLU A 126 -19.73 6.34 -0.14
CA GLU A 126 -19.90 7.72 -0.62
C GLU A 126 -19.03 8.06 -1.82
N PHE A 127 -18.02 7.25 -2.14
CA PHE A 127 -17.01 7.57 -3.15
C PHE A 127 -16.62 6.34 -3.97
N ALA A 128 -15.58 6.49 -4.81
CA ALA A 128 -15.16 5.45 -5.75
C ALA A 128 -14.07 4.55 -5.15
N VAL A 129 -14.20 3.24 -5.36
CA VAL A 129 -13.18 2.24 -5.00
C VAL A 129 -12.55 1.67 -6.27
N CYS A 130 -11.23 1.61 -6.32
CA CYS A 130 -10.52 0.91 -7.39
C CYS A 130 -10.24 -0.53 -6.96
N ASP A 131 -11.08 -1.48 -7.37
CA ASP A 131 -10.97 -2.90 -7.04
C ASP A 131 -10.03 -3.70 -7.97
N ARG A 132 -9.30 -3.00 -8.85
CA ARG A 132 -8.20 -3.58 -9.66
C ARG A 132 -6.94 -2.70 -9.63
N TRP A 133 -6.65 -2.09 -8.47
CA TRP A 133 -5.42 -1.33 -8.25
C TRP A 133 -4.32 -2.20 -7.64
N PHE A 134 -3.22 -2.39 -8.36
CA PHE A 134 -2.13 -3.27 -7.94
C PHE A 134 -0.91 -2.48 -7.49
N ALA A 135 -0.18 -3.00 -6.49
CA ALA A 135 1.15 -2.50 -6.18
C ALA A 135 2.01 -2.50 -7.45
N SER A 136 2.78 -1.44 -7.67
CA SER A 136 3.51 -1.25 -8.93
C SER A 136 4.56 -2.33 -9.16
N VAL A 137 5.13 -2.87 -8.09
CA VAL A 137 6.11 -3.95 -8.13
C VAL A 137 5.86 -4.97 -7.01
N PRO A 138 6.12 -6.28 -7.23
CA PRO A 138 6.05 -7.30 -6.20
C PRO A 138 7.29 -7.24 -5.29
N ALA A 139 7.46 -6.15 -4.58
CA ALA A 139 8.58 -5.87 -3.68
C ALA A 139 8.12 -5.04 -2.48
N SER A 140 9.03 -4.85 -1.52
CA SER A 140 8.75 -4.13 -0.27
C SER A 140 8.34 -2.66 -0.48
N THR A 141 7.94 -2.01 0.61
CA THR A 141 7.49 -0.61 0.76
C THR A 141 8.20 0.42 -0.14
N GLN A 142 9.52 0.62 0.01
CA GLN A 142 10.21 1.77 -0.59
C GLN A 142 10.22 1.71 -2.13
N PRO A 143 10.51 0.56 -2.78
CA PRO A 143 10.25 0.41 -4.21
C PRO A 143 8.87 0.92 -4.65
N ASN A 144 7.78 0.50 -4.00
CA ASN A 144 6.43 0.91 -4.38
C ASN A 144 6.17 2.41 -4.14
N ARG A 145 6.63 2.97 -3.01
CA ARG A 145 6.55 4.43 -2.77
C ARG A 145 7.32 5.24 -3.81
N LEU A 146 8.42 4.69 -4.34
CA LEU A 146 9.17 5.34 -5.41
C LEU A 146 8.34 5.40 -6.71
N TYR A 147 7.57 4.36 -7.02
CA TYR A 147 6.67 4.39 -8.19
C TYR A 147 5.59 5.47 -8.09
N VAL A 148 5.05 5.75 -6.90
CA VAL A 148 3.97 6.74 -6.70
C VAL A 148 4.33 8.12 -7.27
N HIS A 149 5.58 8.56 -7.11
CA HIS A 149 5.99 9.90 -7.54
C HIS A 149 6.95 9.93 -8.72
N SER A 150 7.40 8.77 -9.22
CA SER A 150 8.37 8.73 -10.34
C SER A 150 8.12 7.65 -11.39
N ALA A 151 7.08 6.82 -11.23
CA ALA A 151 6.75 5.71 -12.12
C ALA A 151 7.88 4.67 -12.31
N THR A 152 8.92 4.71 -11.47
CA THR A 152 10.00 3.72 -11.40
C THR A 152 10.59 3.68 -9.98
N SER A 153 11.15 2.55 -9.57
CA SER A 153 11.98 2.44 -8.36
C SER A 153 13.47 2.62 -8.65
N HIS A 154 13.84 2.93 -9.90
CA HIS A 154 15.23 3.00 -10.36
C HIS A 154 16.02 1.72 -10.05
N GLY A 155 15.41 0.57 -10.34
CA GLY A 155 16.00 -0.75 -10.12
C GLY A 155 15.98 -1.26 -8.68
N LEU A 156 15.36 -0.55 -7.73
CA LEU A 156 15.22 -1.06 -6.35
C LEU A 156 14.13 -2.13 -6.29
N SER A 157 14.46 -3.27 -5.68
CA SER A 157 13.55 -4.39 -5.41
C SER A 157 13.44 -4.70 -3.90
N SER A 158 13.99 -3.84 -3.05
CA SER A 158 13.95 -3.94 -1.59
C SER A 158 14.23 -2.57 -0.95
N ASN A 159 14.07 -2.48 0.38
CA ASN A 159 14.37 -1.29 1.18
C ASN A 159 15.89 -1.10 1.40
N ASP A 160 16.66 -0.89 0.33
CA ASP A 160 18.12 -0.68 0.40
C ASP A 160 18.47 0.70 1.00
N THR A 161 18.74 0.72 2.31
CA THR A 161 19.06 1.93 3.08
C THR A 161 20.21 2.75 2.49
N ASN A 162 21.26 2.11 1.97
CA ASN A 162 22.42 2.82 1.44
C ASN A 162 22.04 3.61 0.18
N LYS A 163 21.26 2.98 -0.72
CA LYS A 163 20.76 3.66 -1.92
C LYS A 163 19.78 4.77 -1.59
N LEU A 164 18.86 4.53 -0.66
CA LEU A 164 17.87 5.51 -0.20
C LEU A 164 18.53 6.76 0.40
N ILE A 165 19.51 6.57 1.31
CA ILE A 165 20.30 7.67 1.88
C ILE A 165 21.09 8.39 0.78
N GLY A 166 21.68 7.65 -0.18
CA GLY A 166 22.40 8.21 -1.32
C GLY A 166 21.56 9.13 -2.21
N GLY A 167 20.24 8.96 -2.20
CA GLY A 167 19.30 9.78 -2.97
C GLY A 167 19.20 9.32 -4.42
N LEU A 168 17.99 8.95 -4.80
CA LEU A 168 17.64 8.34 -6.06
C LEU A 168 17.50 9.39 -7.17
N PRO A 169 18.05 9.16 -8.39
CA PRO A 169 18.25 10.21 -9.39
C PRO A 169 17.09 10.38 -10.39
N GLN A 170 16.08 9.51 -10.38
CA GLN A 170 14.99 9.55 -11.35
C GLN A 170 14.19 10.85 -11.27
N LYS A 171 13.63 11.25 -12.42
CA LYS A 171 12.71 12.38 -12.51
C LYS A 171 11.41 12.05 -11.77
N THR A 172 10.88 13.03 -11.06
CA THR A 172 9.64 12.91 -10.31
C THR A 172 8.51 13.74 -10.92
N ILE A 173 7.27 13.49 -10.45
CA ILE A 173 6.13 14.38 -10.70
C ILE A 173 6.40 15.80 -10.18
N PHE A 174 7.13 15.95 -9.08
CA PHE A 174 7.49 17.26 -8.52
C PHE A 174 8.37 18.07 -9.48
N ASP A 175 9.34 17.43 -10.12
CA ASP A 175 10.16 18.05 -11.16
C ASP A 175 9.29 18.47 -12.36
N SER A 176 8.34 17.62 -12.75
CA SER A 176 7.42 17.92 -13.85
C SER A 176 6.46 19.08 -13.54
N LEU A 177 5.99 19.21 -12.29
CA LEU A 177 5.17 20.33 -11.86
C LEU A 177 5.95 21.65 -11.90
N ASP A 178 7.14 21.68 -11.31
CA ASP A 178 8.03 22.85 -11.28
C ASP A 178 8.39 23.34 -12.69
N GLU A 179 8.78 22.41 -13.58
CA GLU A 179 9.10 22.72 -14.98
C GLU A 179 7.91 23.34 -15.75
N ASN A 180 6.68 23.09 -15.30
CA ASN A 180 5.45 23.58 -15.93
C ASN A 180 4.77 24.72 -15.12
N GLY A 181 5.46 25.30 -14.14
CA GLY A 181 4.96 26.44 -13.38
C GLY A 181 3.85 26.10 -12.37
N PHE A 182 3.70 24.82 -12.01
CA PHE A 182 2.81 24.36 -10.96
C PHE A 182 3.57 24.15 -9.65
N ASN A 183 2.84 24.15 -8.54
CA ASN A 183 3.41 24.01 -7.21
C ASN A 183 2.97 22.71 -6.52
N PHE A 184 3.75 22.26 -5.54
CA PHE A 184 3.43 21.12 -4.69
C PHE A 184 3.64 21.43 -3.22
N GLY A 185 3.10 20.61 -2.33
CA GLY A 185 3.28 20.73 -0.89
C GLY A 185 3.35 19.36 -0.23
N ILE A 186 4.34 19.17 0.64
CA ILE A 186 4.58 17.92 1.37
C ILE A 186 4.33 18.22 2.85
N TYR A 187 3.25 17.68 3.39
CA TYR A 187 2.84 17.86 4.78
C TYR A 187 3.22 16.61 5.55
N TYR A 188 4.18 16.74 6.47
CA TYR A 188 4.81 15.59 7.10
C TYR A 188 4.74 15.65 8.62
N GLN A 189 4.55 14.49 9.24
CA GLN A 189 4.60 14.31 10.69
C GLN A 189 5.98 13.78 11.16
N GLN A 190 6.74 13.18 10.25
CA GLN A 190 8.07 12.60 10.45
C GLN A 190 8.91 12.85 9.19
N PRO A 191 10.25 12.62 9.21
CA PRO A 191 11.10 12.86 8.04
C PRO A 191 10.50 12.26 6.76
N PRO A 192 10.14 13.10 5.77
CA PRO A 192 9.30 12.65 4.68
C PRO A 192 10.05 11.70 3.74
N SER A 193 9.38 10.61 3.33
CA SER A 193 9.95 9.58 2.45
C SER A 193 10.30 10.12 1.07
N THR A 194 9.61 11.17 0.62
CA THR A 194 9.93 11.95 -0.57
C THR A 194 11.37 12.53 -0.58
N LEU A 195 12.05 12.68 0.56
CA LEU A 195 13.47 13.07 0.58
C LEU A 195 14.42 11.97 0.08
N PHE A 196 13.95 10.76 -0.22
CA PHE A 196 14.74 9.77 -0.95
C PHE A 196 14.98 10.15 -2.41
N TYR A 197 14.20 11.06 -3.00
CA TYR A 197 14.52 11.63 -4.31
C TYR A 197 15.60 12.70 -4.17
N ARG A 198 16.68 12.59 -4.94
CA ARG A 198 17.76 13.58 -4.94
C ARG A 198 17.27 14.96 -5.36
N SER A 199 16.30 15.03 -6.28
CA SER A 199 15.77 16.29 -6.78
C SER A 199 15.04 17.11 -5.70
N LEU A 200 14.39 16.45 -4.75
CA LEU A 200 13.67 17.09 -3.65
C LEU A 200 14.58 17.61 -2.52
N ARG A 201 15.89 17.33 -2.56
CA ARG A 201 16.88 17.88 -1.61
C ARG A 201 17.42 19.25 -2.01
N LYS A 202 16.94 19.83 -3.11
CA LYS A 202 17.38 21.15 -3.60
C LYS A 202 16.80 22.26 -2.72
N LEU A 203 17.61 23.27 -2.39
CA LEU A 203 17.21 24.39 -1.54
C LEU A 203 15.97 25.15 -2.05
N LYS A 204 15.74 25.17 -3.37
CA LYS A 204 14.55 25.83 -3.94
C LYS A 204 13.22 25.21 -3.51
N TYR A 205 13.22 23.97 -3.01
CA TYR A 205 12.01 23.28 -2.56
C TYR A 205 11.83 23.34 -1.04
N ILE A 206 12.68 24.05 -0.29
CA ILE A 206 12.61 24.08 1.17
C ILE A 206 11.25 24.57 1.68
N ASP A 207 10.65 25.54 0.98
CA ASP A 207 9.36 26.13 1.31
C ASP A 207 8.17 25.25 0.90
N ASN A 208 8.41 24.10 0.24
CA ASN A 208 7.38 23.12 -0.12
C ASN A 208 7.17 22.05 0.97
N PHE A 209 8.02 22.02 1.99
CA PHE A 209 7.92 21.07 3.10
C PHE A 209 7.30 21.75 4.31
N HIS A 210 6.24 21.15 4.84
CA HIS A 210 5.48 21.73 5.94
C HIS A 210 5.22 20.69 7.03
N GLU A 211 5.38 21.09 8.29
CA GLU A 211 4.98 20.24 9.40
C GLU A 211 3.45 20.14 9.43
N TYR A 212 2.93 18.91 9.44
CA TYR A 212 1.51 18.62 9.27
C TYR A 212 0.64 19.29 10.33
N GLY A 213 0.96 19.15 11.62
CA GLY A 213 0.14 19.62 12.74
C GLY A 213 -0.02 21.14 12.80
N LEU A 214 0.98 21.89 12.34
CA LEU A 214 1.02 23.35 12.36
C LEU A 214 0.40 23.98 11.11
N THR A 215 0.54 23.36 9.95
CA THR A 215 0.30 24.04 8.67
C THR A 215 -0.84 23.45 7.85
N PHE A 216 -1.09 22.15 7.92
CA PHE A 216 -2.02 21.49 6.98
C PHE A 216 -3.44 22.02 7.11
N LYS A 217 -4.00 22.01 8.34
CA LYS A 217 -5.35 22.53 8.60
C LYS A 217 -5.48 24.01 8.26
N LYS A 218 -4.47 24.81 8.58
CA LYS A 218 -4.43 26.23 8.23
C LYS A 218 -4.47 26.44 6.72
N HIS A 219 -3.68 25.70 5.95
CA HIS A 219 -3.71 25.81 4.48
C HIS A 219 -5.03 25.31 3.90
N CYS A 220 -5.67 24.30 4.51
CA CYS A 220 -7.03 23.89 4.13
C CYS A 220 -8.03 25.02 4.37
N GLU A 221 -8.07 25.59 5.58
CA GLU A 221 -8.99 26.67 5.99
C GLU A 221 -8.82 27.94 5.14
N GLU A 222 -7.58 28.32 4.85
CA GLU A 222 -7.25 29.51 4.05
C GLU A 222 -7.38 29.31 2.53
N GLY A 223 -7.61 28.07 2.07
CA GLY A 223 -7.66 27.75 0.64
C GLY A 223 -6.32 27.93 -0.07
N LYS A 224 -5.23 27.48 0.57
CA LYS A 224 -3.85 27.63 0.09
C LYS A 224 -3.15 26.31 -0.25
N LEU A 225 -3.91 25.23 -0.39
CA LEU A 225 -3.30 23.97 -0.82
C LEU A 225 -2.81 24.09 -2.28
N PRO A 226 -1.58 23.65 -2.59
CA PRO A 226 -1.00 23.70 -3.93
C PRO A 226 -1.60 22.64 -4.86
N ASN A 227 -1.15 22.61 -6.12
CA ASN A 227 -1.70 21.71 -7.15
C ASN A 227 -1.52 20.22 -6.83
N TYR A 228 -0.41 19.86 -6.19
CA TYR A 228 -0.13 18.49 -5.77
C TYR A 228 0.26 18.45 -4.30
N VAL A 229 -0.50 17.70 -3.50
CA VAL A 229 -0.31 17.60 -2.07
C VAL A 229 0.02 16.17 -1.68
N VAL A 230 1.10 16.00 -0.92
CA VAL A 230 1.47 14.73 -0.31
C VAL A 230 1.32 14.86 1.20
N ILE A 231 0.62 13.91 1.81
CA ILE A 231 0.44 13.82 3.25
C ILE A 231 1.20 12.59 3.74
N GLU A 232 2.26 12.82 4.51
CA GLU A 232 3.13 11.79 5.09
C GLU A 232 2.68 11.47 6.52
N GLN A 233 2.50 10.18 6.76
CA GLN A 233 2.04 9.58 8.01
C GLN A 233 3.13 9.64 9.09
N ARG A 234 2.81 9.15 10.28
CA ARG A 234 3.78 8.74 11.30
C ARG A 234 4.12 7.26 11.06
N PHE A 235 5.33 7.03 10.59
CA PHE A 235 5.89 5.71 10.27
C PHE A 235 6.56 5.04 11.47
N PHE A 236 7.05 5.81 12.46
CA PHE A 236 7.60 5.26 13.69
C PHE A 236 6.55 5.16 14.78
N ASP A 237 6.34 3.95 15.31
CA ASP A 237 5.46 3.67 16.43
C ASP A 237 6.17 3.87 17.78
N LEU A 238 5.82 4.95 18.46
CA LEU A 238 6.38 5.33 19.75
C LEU A 238 5.29 5.22 20.82
N LEU A 239 5.66 4.77 22.03
CA LEU A 239 4.75 4.60 23.18
C LEU A 239 3.80 5.78 23.44
N SER A 240 4.25 7.01 23.21
CA SER A 240 3.46 8.24 23.41
C SER A 240 2.93 8.85 22.11
N ILE A 241 3.36 8.36 20.95
CA ILE A 241 3.00 8.88 19.63
C ILE A 241 2.90 7.67 18.69
N PRO A 242 1.73 7.00 18.63
CA PRO A 242 1.58 5.79 17.85
C PRO A 242 1.64 6.08 16.35
N GLY A 243 2.07 5.08 15.58
CA GLY A 243 1.99 5.07 14.12
C GLY A 243 0.55 5.24 13.62
N ASN A 244 0.36 5.88 12.46
CA ASN A 244 -0.97 6.12 11.89
C ASN A 244 -1.05 5.87 10.37
N ASP A 245 -0.19 4.96 9.91
CA ASP A 245 0.04 4.57 8.52
C ASP A 245 -0.64 3.26 8.12
N ASP A 246 -1.37 2.62 9.03
CA ASP A 246 -1.93 1.26 8.93
C ASP A 246 -0.88 0.13 8.82
N HIS A 247 0.43 0.39 8.90
CA HIS A 247 1.48 -0.63 8.88
C HIS A 247 1.25 -1.61 10.05
N PRO A 248 1.34 -2.95 9.91
CA PRO A 248 1.45 -3.84 11.05
C PRO A 248 2.86 -3.71 11.62
N SER A 249 3.09 -3.53 12.92
CA SER A 249 2.18 -3.72 14.03
C SER A 249 1.62 -2.43 14.62
N HIS A 250 1.13 -1.50 13.81
CA HIS A 250 0.44 -0.29 14.25
C HIS A 250 -1.08 -0.53 14.31
N ASP A 251 -1.74 0.21 15.19
CA ASP A 251 -3.20 0.14 15.36
C ASP A 251 -3.90 0.81 14.16
N VAL A 252 -4.63 0.02 13.38
CA VAL A 252 -5.47 0.51 12.26
C VAL A 252 -6.47 1.58 12.72
N GLY A 253 -6.88 1.57 13.99
CA GLY A 253 -7.69 2.63 14.59
C GLY A 253 -7.04 4.02 14.52
N GLU A 254 -5.73 4.12 14.63
CA GLU A 254 -5.00 5.39 14.47
C GLU A 254 -4.97 5.84 13.02
N GLY A 255 -4.82 4.91 12.06
CA GLY A 255 -4.93 5.21 10.63
C GLY A 255 -6.33 5.67 10.23
N GLN A 256 -7.40 5.04 10.76
CA GLN A 256 -8.78 5.48 10.58
C GLN A 256 -8.99 6.92 11.08
N LYS A 257 -8.50 7.26 12.28
CA LYS A 257 -8.57 8.62 12.84
C LYS A 257 -7.83 9.62 11.96
N PHE A 258 -6.64 9.26 11.47
CA PHE A 258 -5.84 10.11 10.61
C PHE A 258 -6.52 10.41 9.27
N VAL A 259 -7.05 9.38 8.60
CA VAL A 259 -7.83 9.54 7.37
C VAL A 259 -9.05 10.42 7.58
N LYS A 260 -9.78 10.21 8.68
CA LYS A 260 -10.93 11.07 9.03
C LYS A 260 -10.51 12.52 9.19
N GLU A 261 -9.44 12.79 9.94
CA GLU A 261 -8.91 14.14 10.16
C GLU A 261 -8.55 14.83 8.85
N VAL A 262 -7.83 14.13 7.95
CA VAL A 262 -7.48 14.64 6.63
C VAL A 262 -8.73 14.96 5.82
N TYR A 263 -9.66 14.01 5.74
CA TYR A 263 -10.91 14.19 4.99
C TYR A 263 -11.73 15.37 5.49
N GLU A 264 -11.91 15.52 6.80
CA GLU A 264 -12.68 16.64 7.37
C GLU A 264 -12.01 17.99 7.11
N ALA A 265 -10.68 18.07 7.20
CA ALA A 265 -9.93 19.28 6.86
C ALA A 265 -10.10 19.67 5.39
N LEU A 266 -9.97 18.70 4.47
CA LEU A 266 -10.12 18.93 3.03
C LEU A 266 -11.56 19.30 2.68
N ARG A 267 -12.55 18.59 3.21
CA ARG A 267 -13.98 18.87 2.98
C ARG A 267 -14.42 20.24 3.52
N GLY A 268 -13.79 20.71 4.59
CA GLY A 268 -14.00 22.04 5.15
C GLY A 268 -13.33 23.18 4.37
N SER A 269 -12.42 22.86 3.43
CA SER A 269 -11.69 23.87 2.66
C SER A 269 -12.58 24.57 1.63
N PRO A 270 -12.41 25.89 1.38
CA PRO A 270 -13.04 26.56 0.24
C PRO A 270 -12.60 25.97 -1.12
N GLN A 271 -11.50 25.20 -1.17
CA GLN A 271 -11.01 24.52 -2.37
C GLN A 271 -11.62 23.11 -2.57
N TRP A 272 -12.49 22.61 -1.68
CA TRP A 272 -13.00 21.23 -1.74
C TRP A 272 -13.58 20.83 -3.11
N ASN A 273 -14.28 21.74 -3.77
CA ASN A 273 -14.88 21.50 -5.09
C ASN A 273 -13.87 21.41 -6.23
N GLU A 274 -12.57 21.55 -5.96
CA GLU A 274 -11.47 21.47 -6.93
C GLU A 274 -10.48 20.35 -6.57
N MET A 275 -10.85 19.45 -5.64
CA MET A 275 -9.98 18.43 -5.09
C MET A 275 -10.34 17.01 -5.53
N LEU A 276 -9.29 16.21 -5.75
CA LEU A 276 -9.34 14.76 -5.69
C LEU A 276 -8.40 14.32 -4.54
N PHE A 277 -8.97 13.70 -3.51
CA PHE A 277 -8.22 13.06 -2.45
C PHE A 277 -8.10 11.56 -2.75
N VAL A 278 -6.87 11.07 -2.82
CA VAL A 278 -6.56 9.67 -3.09
C VAL A 278 -5.97 9.03 -1.85
N ILE A 279 -6.61 7.95 -1.38
CA ILE A 279 -6.04 7.04 -0.38
C ILE A 279 -5.58 5.79 -1.14
N THR A 280 -4.33 5.40 -0.94
CA THR A 280 -3.76 4.17 -1.50
C THR A 280 -2.71 3.60 -0.56
N TYR A 281 -2.33 2.36 -0.77
CA TYR A 281 -1.24 1.68 -0.05
C TYR A 281 -0.03 1.46 -0.96
N ASP A 282 1.12 1.19 -0.37
CA ASP A 282 2.35 0.87 -1.10
C ASP A 282 2.38 -0.59 -1.58
N GLU A 283 2.16 -1.55 -0.70
CA GLU A 283 2.08 -2.98 -0.97
C GLU A 283 1.17 -3.71 0.03
N HIS A 284 1.04 -5.03 -0.10
CA HIS A 284 -0.02 -5.79 0.57
C HIS A 284 0.35 -6.34 1.96
N GLY A 285 1.59 -6.20 2.40
CA GLY A 285 2.06 -6.55 3.75
C GLY A 285 2.06 -8.04 4.03
N GLY A 286 2.02 -8.89 3.00
CA GLY A 286 1.86 -10.35 3.13
C GLY A 286 0.45 -10.82 3.47
N PHE A 287 -0.55 -9.92 3.56
CA PHE A 287 -1.95 -10.30 3.74
C PHE A 287 -2.56 -10.81 2.45
N TYR A 288 -3.47 -11.78 2.59
CA TYR A 288 -4.10 -12.45 1.45
C TYR A 288 -4.89 -11.49 0.56
N ASP A 289 -4.81 -11.70 -0.76
CA ASP A 289 -5.77 -11.20 -1.73
C ASP A 289 -6.06 -12.30 -2.76
N HIS A 290 -7.31 -12.44 -3.15
CA HIS A 290 -7.76 -13.51 -4.01
C HIS A 290 -7.56 -13.21 -5.50
N VAL A 291 -7.34 -11.96 -5.89
CA VAL A 291 -7.30 -11.57 -7.30
C VAL A 291 -5.91 -11.83 -7.89
N PRO A 292 -5.81 -12.63 -8.97
CA PRO A 292 -4.55 -12.84 -9.67
C PRO A 292 -3.93 -11.52 -10.16
N THR A 293 -2.64 -11.32 -9.85
CA THR A 293 -1.89 -10.14 -10.31
C THR A 293 -1.54 -10.23 -11.80
N PRO A 294 -1.49 -9.10 -12.53
CA PRO A 294 -0.94 -9.05 -13.89
C PRO A 294 0.53 -9.45 -13.96
N VAL A 295 0.82 -10.54 -14.66
CA VAL A 295 2.18 -11.08 -14.87
C VAL A 295 2.66 -11.02 -16.33
N ASP A 296 1.79 -10.58 -17.25
CA ASP A 296 2.07 -10.47 -18.67
C ASP A 296 1.74 -9.05 -19.15
N GLY A 297 2.51 -8.55 -20.13
CA GLY A 297 2.24 -7.26 -20.78
C GLY A 297 2.54 -6.02 -19.94
N VAL A 298 3.16 -6.17 -18.77
CA VAL A 298 3.60 -5.05 -17.92
C VAL A 298 4.97 -4.56 -18.44
N PRO A 299 5.08 -3.31 -18.91
CA PRO A 299 6.33 -2.79 -19.43
C PRO A 299 7.31 -2.45 -18.29
N SER A 300 8.60 -2.72 -18.50
CA SER A 300 9.66 -2.15 -17.65
C SER A 300 9.68 -0.62 -17.85
N PRO A 301 9.69 0.18 -16.77
CA PRO A 301 9.57 1.63 -16.91
C PRO A 301 10.84 2.32 -17.44
N ASP A 302 12.02 1.71 -17.23
CA ASP A 302 13.32 2.32 -17.54
C ASP A 302 14.39 1.30 -18.00
N ASP A 303 13.98 0.07 -18.32
CA ASP A 303 14.85 -1.06 -18.72
C ASP A 303 15.95 -1.43 -17.70
N ILE A 304 15.86 -0.93 -16.47
CA ILE A 304 16.79 -1.28 -15.40
C ILE A 304 16.45 -2.66 -14.84
N VAL A 305 17.45 -3.53 -14.75
CA VAL A 305 17.32 -4.82 -14.08
C VAL A 305 17.72 -4.68 -12.61
N GLY A 306 16.90 -5.23 -11.73
CA GLY A 306 17.13 -5.24 -10.29
C GLY A 306 18.39 -6.02 -9.89
N PRO A 307 18.85 -5.88 -8.65
CA PRO A 307 20.06 -6.52 -8.17
C PRO A 307 19.93 -8.06 -8.06
N GLU A 308 21.08 -8.71 -7.91
CA GLU A 308 21.15 -10.11 -7.47
C GLU A 308 20.48 -10.30 -6.10
N PRO A 309 19.93 -11.50 -5.82
CA PRO A 309 19.87 -12.68 -6.69
C PRO A 309 18.71 -12.67 -7.68
N PHE A 310 17.79 -11.71 -7.58
CA PHE A 310 16.50 -11.78 -8.26
C PHE A 310 16.55 -11.36 -9.73
N LYS A 311 17.45 -10.42 -10.08
CA LYS A 311 17.54 -9.84 -11.44
C LYS A 311 16.17 -9.47 -12.01
N PHE A 312 15.32 -8.89 -11.15
CA PHE A 312 13.94 -8.61 -11.49
C PHE A 312 13.86 -7.53 -12.59
N LYS A 313 13.09 -7.78 -13.64
CA LYS A 313 13.03 -6.90 -14.83
C LYS A 313 11.98 -5.80 -14.74
N PHE A 314 11.21 -5.77 -13.65
CA PHE A 314 10.08 -4.85 -13.49
C PHE A 314 9.00 -5.04 -14.55
N ASP A 315 8.75 -6.30 -14.92
CA ASP A 315 7.85 -6.75 -15.99
C ASP A 315 6.58 -7.47 -15.47
N ARG A 316 6.21 -7.20 -14.20
CA ARG A 316 4.98 -7.68 -13.55
C ARG A 316 4.63 -6.79 -12.36
N LEU A 317 3.36 -6.77 -11.98
CA LEU A 317 2.86 -6.01 -10.83
C LEU A 317 2.91 -6.83 -9.54
N GLY A 318 2.66 -6.16 -8.41
CA GLY A 318 2.45 -6.77 -7.11
C GLY A 318 1.00 -7.15 -6.86
N VAL A 319 0.67 -7.45 -5.59
CA VAL A 319 -0.69 -7.81 -5.17
C VAL A 319 -1.59 -6.57 -5.17
N ARG A 320 -2.90 -6.78 -5.27
CA ARG A 320 -3.90 -5.72 -5.20
C ARG A 320 -3.86 -5.02 -3.83
N VAL A 321 -3.97 -3.69 -3.85
CA VAL A 321 -3.96 -2.84 -2.65
C VAL A 321 -5.23 -1.99 -2.59
N PRO A 322 -5.67 -1.55 -1.40
CA PRO A 322 -6.81 -0.65 -1.27
C PRO A 322 -6.53 0.68 -1.97
N THR A 323 -7.48 1.17 -2.77
CA THR A 323 -7.43 2.52 -3.34
C THR A 323 -8.82 3.13 -3.40
N ILE A 324 -8.97 4.33 -2.86
CA ILE A 324 -10.24 5.08 -2.80
C ILE A 324 -10.01 6.47 -3.36
N PHE A 325 -10.86 6.89 -4.29
CA PHE A 325 -10.89 8.22 -4.90
C PHE A 325 -12.05 9.02 -4.33
N ILE A 326 -11.73 10.13 -3.66
CA ILE A 326 -12.67 10.93 -2.87
C ILE A 326 -12.72 12.33 -3.47
N SER A 327 -13.89 12.73 -3.97
CA SER A 327 -14.10 14.04 -4.59
C SER A 327 -15.60 14.37 -4.61
N PRO A 328 -16.01 15.65 -4.51
CA PRO A 328 -17.42 16.02 -4.69
C PRO A 328 -17.96 15.76 -6.11
N TRP A 329 -17.07 15.44 -7.06
CA TRP A 329 -17.41 15.10 -8.45
C TRP A 329 -17.72 13.61 -8.67
N ILE A 330 -17.48 12.77 -7.65
CA ILE A 330 -17.70 11.34 -7.73
C ILE A 330 -19.09 11.04 -7.17
N GLU A 331 -19.88 10.29 -7.93
CA GLU A 331 -21.17 9.78 -7.46
C GLU A 331 -20.97 8.78 -6.31
N PRO A 332 -21.90 8.70 -5.34
CA PRO A 332 -21.79 7.73 -4.25
C PRO A 332 -21.74 6.27 -4.71
N GLY A 333 -20.87 5.48 -4.06
CA GLY A 333 -20.80 4.03 -4.18
C GLY A 333 -20.27 3.51 -5.51
N LYS A 334 -19.23 4.16 -6.05
CA LYS A 334 -18.69 3.88 -7.39
C LYS A 334 -17.49 2.96 -7.43
#